data_AF-A0A1S6EZX6-F1
#
_entry.id   AF-A0A1S6EZX6-F1
#
_cell.length_a   1.000
_cell.length_b   1.000
_cell.length_c   1.000
_cell.angle_alpha   90.00
_cell.angle_beta   90.00
_cell.angle_gamma   90.00
#
_symmetry.space_group_name_H-M   'P 1'
#
loop_
_entity.id
_entity.type
_entity.pdbx_description
1 polymer ?
#
loop_
_entity_poly.entity_id
_entity_poly.type
_entity_poly.pdbx_seq_one_letter_code
_entity_poly.pdbx_strand_id
1 'polypeptide(L)'
;MRKLMIASIAVAAFAGLAACQSPADDVAEKQADALEEQAGNTDNEAAETALNKQADAIEQQAGNADGGLTTENTPSTTPPAGAMAPAEGAMAPAQ
;
A
#
# COMPACT_ATOMS: atom_id res chain seq x y z
N MET A 1 12.63 -45.37 -12.68
CA MET A 1 11.40 -45.42 -13.52
C MET A 1 10.23 -45.49 -12.54
N ARG A 2 9.23 -44.61 -12.47
CA ARG A 2 8.50 -43.74 -13.43
C ARG A 2 8.31 -42.37 -12.73
N LYS A 3 8.78 -41.24 -13.28
CA LYS A 3 8.01 -40.33 -14.15
C LYS A 3 6.52 -40.22 -13.79
N LEU A 4 6.18 -39.22 -12.99
CA LEU A 4 4.94 -38.42 -13.00
C LEU A 4 5.44 -37.00 -12.68
N MET A 5 5.69 -36.05 -13.59
CA MET A 5 4.89 -35.50 -14.69
C MET A 5 3.47 -35.10 -14.31
N ILE A 6 3.37 -33.80 -13.99
CA ILE A 6 2.30 -32.84 -14.34
C ILE A 6 1.14 -32.71 -13.35
N ALA A 7 1.11 -31.58 -12.65
CA ALA A 7 -0.09 -30.74 -12.53
C ALA A 7 0.37 -29.29 -12.23
N SER A 8 0.65 -28.57 -13.30
CA SER A 8 0.76 -27.12 -13.34
C SER A 8 -0.57 -26.47 -12.96
N ILE A 9 -0.49 -25.20 -12.54
CA ILE A 9 -1.57 -24.19 -12.45
C ILE A 9 -2.21 -24.05 -11.06
N ALA A 10 -1.56 -23.23 -10.22
CA ALA A 10 -2.19 -22.11 -9.52
C ALA A 10 -1.11 -21.19 -8.88
N VAL A 11 -0.12 -20.75 -9.66
CA VAL A 11 0.80 -19.69 -9.23
C VAL A 11 0.44 -18.43 -10.00
N ALA A 12 -0.69 -17.82 -9.64
CA ALA A 12 -1.11 -16.54 -10.21
C ALA A 12 -1.92 -15.70 -9.20
N ALA A 13 -1.62 -15.82 -7.90
CA ALA A 13 -2.27 -14.99 -6.86
C ALA A 13 -1.30 -14.42 -5.81
N PHE A 14 0.02 -14.50 -6.02
CA PHE A 14 1.02 -13.88 -5.13
C PHE A 14 1.93 -12.85 -5.81
N ALA A 15 1.63 -12.45 -7.05
CA ALA A 15 2.32 -11.33 -7.70
C ALA A 15 1.88 -9.95 -7.16
N GLY A 16 0.93 -9.91 -6.20
CA GLY A 16 0.49 -8.68 -5.52
C GLY A 16 1.21 -8.39 -4.19
N LEU A 17 2.08 -9.29 -3.70
CA LEU A 17 2.84 -9.08 -2.45
C LEU A 17 4.21 -8.44 -2.67
N ALA A 18 4.54 -8.02 -3.89
CA ALA A 18 5.78 -7.30 -4.20
C ALA A 18 5.59 -5.77 -4.25
N ALA A 19 4.60 -5.22 -3.52
CA ALA A 19 4.77 -3.91 -2.89
C ALA A 19 5.78 -4.05 -1.71
N CYS A 20 6.92 -4.69 -2.02
CA CYS A 20 7.97 -5.09 -1.09
C CYS A 20 8.99 -3.96 -1.09
N GLN A 21 9.06 -3.24 0.03
CA GLN A 21 10.25 -2.58 0.57
C GLN A 21 11.21 -2.06 -0.53
N SER A 22 10.90 -0.92 -1.12
CA SER A 22 11.80 -0.33 -2.11
C SER A 22 13.11 0.11 -1.41
N PRO A 23 14.28 0.01 -2.06
CA PRO A 23 15.53 0.52 -1.49
C PRO A 23 15.50 2.03 -1.16
N ALA A 24 14.56 2.77 -1.77
CA ALA A 24 14.33 4.17 -1.47
C ALA A 24 13.63 4.35 -0.12
N ASP A 25 12.68 3.46 0.20
CA ASP A 25 11.99 3.39 1.50
C ASP A 25 13.02 3.14 2.62
N ASP A 26 13.89 2.13 2.47
CA ASP A 26 14.94 1.81 3.45
C ASP A 26 15.95 2.96 3.71
N VAL A 27 16.17 3.83 2.72
CA VAL A 27 17.05 5.00 2.87
C VAL A 27 16.32 6.12 3.60
N ALA A 28 15.05 6.34 3.29
CA ALA A 28 14.20 7.32 3.95
C ALA A 28 13.98 6.97 5.42
N GLU A 29 13.66 5.71 5.73
CA GLU A 29 13.51 5.17 7.08
C GLU A 29 14.77 5.43 7.93
N LYS A 30 15.96 5.07 7.41
CA LYS A 30 17.23 5.33 8.13
C LYS A 30 17.53 6.80 8.33
N GLN A 31 17.07 7.65 7.41
CA GLN A 31 17.26 9.10 7.52
C GLN A 31 16.31 9.68 8.57
N ALA A 32 15.06 9.20 8.62
CA ALA A 32 14.08 9.56 9.65
C ALA A 32 14.56 9.09 11.02
N ASP A 33 14.98 7.83 11.17
CA ASP A 33 15.55 7.26 12.40
C ASP A 33 16.69 8.12 12.97
N ALA A 34 17.61 8.58 12.11
CA ALA A 34 18.73 9.40 12.54
C ALA A 34 18.28 10.78 13.07
N LEU A 35 17.20 11.34 12.52
CA LEU A 35 16.62 12.61 12.98
C LEU A 35 15.84 12.41 14.28
N GLU A 36 15.09 11.32 14.43
CA GLU A 36 14.38 10.98 15.67
C GLU A 36 15.36 10.68 16.81
N GLU A 37 16.46 9.97 16.53
CA GLU A 37 17.51 9.75 17.53
C GLU A 37 18.17 11.06 17.95
N GLN A 38 18.39 12.00 17.03
CA GLN A 38 18.84 13.36 17.38
C GLN A 38 17.80 14.10 18.23
N ALA A 39 16.51 13.94 17.93
CA ALA A 39 15.41 14.55 18.67
C ALA A 39 15.33 14.00 20.10
N GLY A 40 15.47 12.68 20.29
CA GLY A 40 15.47 12.04 21.61
C GLY A 40 16.69 12.38 22.48
N ASN A 41 17.75 12.92 21.88
CA ASN A 41 18.97 13.32 22.58
C ASN A 41 19.04 14.82 22.91
N THR A 42 18.03 15.63 22.54
CA THR A 42 18.00 17.06 22.84
C THR A 42 17.08 17.38 24.01
N ASP A 43 17.53 18.23 24.93
CA ASP A 43 16.70 18.77 26.04
C ASP A 43 15.87 19.99 25.61
N ASN A 44 15.98 20.40 24.34
CA ASN A 44 15.26 21.54 23.77
C ASN A 44 14.06 21.07 22.94
N GLU A 45 12.86 21.28 23.48
CA GLU A 45 11.58 20.87 22.90
C GLU A 45 11.29 21.50 21.52
N ALA A 46 11.77 22.72 21.27
CA ALA A 46 11.63 23.35 19.95
C ALA A 46 12.54 22.68 18.90
N ALA A 47 13.73 22.24 19.31
CA ALA A 47 14.64 21.50 18.43
C ALA A 47 14.12 20.09 18.18
N GLU A 48 13.64 19.40 19.23
CA GLU A 48 12.99 18.10 19.14
C GLU A 48 11.81 18.14 18.14
N THR A 49 10.90 19.12 18.31
CA THR A 49 9.75 19.30 17.41
C THR A 49 10.18 19.53 15.96
N ALA A 50 11.25 20.28 15.73
CA ALA A 50 11.75 20.58 14.39
C ALA A 50 12.39 19.36 13.73
N LEU A 51 13.08 18.52 14.51
CA LEU A 51 13.69 17.27 14.04
C LEU A 51 12.62 16.21 13.74
N ASN A 52 11.66 16.01 14.64
CA ASN A 52 10.54 15.09 14.42
C ASN A 52 9.71 15.48 13.19
N LYS A 53 9.42 16.78 12.99
CA LYS A 53 8.74 17.24 11.77
C LYS A 53 9.52 16.96 10.48
N GLN A 54 10.85 16.96 10.54
CA GLN A 54 11.66 16.62 9.38
C GLN A 54 11.63 15.11 9.11
N ALA A 55 11.68 14.28 10.16
CA ALA A 55 11.49 12.83 10.05
C ALA A 55 10.12 12.50 9.43
N ASP A 56 9.03 13.04 9.97
CA ASP A 56 7.66 12.85 9.47
C ASP A 56 7.51 13.18 7.97
N ALA A 57 8.20 14.24 7.51
CA ALA A 57 8.13 14.67 6.12
C ALA A 57 8.84 13.69 5.17
N ILE A 58 9.95 13.09 5.63
CA ILE A 58 10.72 12.10 4.89
C ILE A 58 9.91 10.80 4.76
N GLU A 59 9.33 10.32 5.87
CA GLU A 59 8.47 9.13 5.87
C GLU A 59 7.25 9.30 4.97
N GLN A 60 6.56 10.44 5.05
CA GLN A 60 5.43 10.71 4.16
C GLN A 60 5.86 10.75 2.70
N GLN A 61 7.00 11.36 2.39
CA GLN A 61 7.49 11.40 1.00
C GLN A 61 7.84 9.99 0.50
N ALA A 62 8.43 9.14 1.33
CA ALA A 62 8.74 7.76 0.99
C ALA A 62 7.48 6.92 0.76
N GLY A 63 6.52 6.97 1.69
CA GLY A 63 5.24 6.27 1.57
C GLY A 63 4.44 6.71 0.34
N ASN A 64 4.48 7.99 -0.01
CA ASN A 64 3.84 8.49 -1.24
C ASN A 64 4.59 8.07 -2.51
N ALA A 65 5.93 8.01 -2.47
CA ALA A 65 6.77 7.62 -3.61
C ALA A 65 6.67 6.12 -3.93
N ASP A 66 6.45 5.27 -2.92
CA ASP A 66 6.24 3.82 -3.10
C ASP A 66 4.82 3.48 -3.60
N GLY A 67 3.99 4.50 -3.86
CA GLY A 67 2.61 4.31 -4.29
C GLY A 67 1.68 3.89 -3.14
N GLY A 68 2.04 4.24 -1.89
CA GLY A 68 1.15 4.16 -0.75
C GLY A 68 -0.19 4.86 -1.03
N LEU A 69 -1.22 4.50 -0.27
CA LEU A 69 -2.59 4.97 -0.47
C LEU A 69 -2.71 6.49 -0.27
N THR A 70 -2.31 7.28 -1.27
CA THR A 70 -2.70 8.67 -1.38
C THR A 70 -4.12 8.74 -1.91
N THR A 71 -4.81 9.83 -1.63
CA THR A 71 -6.14 10.11 -2.19
C THR A 71 -6.18 10.03 -3.72
N GLU A 72 -5.04 10.25 -4.40
CA GLU A 72 -4.95 10.12 -5.86
C GLU A 72 -4.78 8.68 -6.36
N ASN A 73 -4.21 7.78 -5.54
CA ASN A 73 -3.90 6.40 -5.91
C ASN A 73 -4.82 5.36 -5.27
N THR A 74 -5.78 5.76 -4.42
CA THR A 74 -6.88 4.89 -4.01
C THR A 74 -7.74 4.51 -5.22
N PRO A 75 -7.83 3.23 -5.61
CA PRO A 75 -8.75 2.80 -6.65
C PRO A 75 -10.16 3.25 -6.29
N SER A 76 -10.82 3.99 -7.19
CA SER A 76 -12.21 4.38 -7.00
C SER A 76 -13.06 3.12 -6.78
N THR A 77 -13.64 2.97 -5.59
CA THR A 77 -14.60 1.89 -5.29
C THR A 77 -15.99 2.18 -5.86
N THR A 78 -16.18 3.33 -6.51
CA THR A 78 -17.40 3.69 -7.21
C THR A 78 -17.52 2.82 -8.48
N PRO A 79 -18.52 1.92 -8.57
CA PRO A 79 -18.78 1.21 -9.81
C PRO A 79 -19.07 2.22 -10.93
N PRO A 80 -18.60 1.98 -12.18
CA PRO A 80 -18.99 2.83 -13.29
C PRO A 80 -20.52 2.86 -13.38
N ALA A 81 -21.09 4.05 -13.57
CA ALA A 81 -22.54 4.33 -13.56
C ALA A 81 -23.34 3.62 -14.68
N GLY A 82 -22.74 2.64 -15.38
CA GLY A 82 -23.39 1.75 -16.33
C GLY A 82 -23.47 0.28 -15.90
N ALA A 83 -22.96 -0.10 -14.72
CA ALA A 83 -23.00 -1.50 -14.24
C ALA A 83 -24.29 -1.85 -13.46
N MET A 84 -25.17 -0.87 -13.20
CA MET A 84 -26.51 -1.11 -12.64
C MET A 84 -27.57 -0.85 -13.71
N ALA A 85 -27.60 -1.71 -14.73
CA ALA A 85 -28.84 -1.95 -15.48
C ALA A 85 -29.67 -3.01 -14.72
N PRO A 86 -31.00 -2.89 -14.68
CA PRO A 86 -31.86 -3.64 -13.77
C PRO A 86 -31.95 -5.11 -14.18
N ALA A 87 -31.88 -6.01 -13.20
CA ALA A 87 -32.31 -7.40 -13.40
C ALA A 87 -33.85 -7.44 -13.48
N GLU A 88 -34.41 -7.05 -14.63
CA GLU A 88 -35.75 -7.46 -15.03
C GLU A 88 -35.71 -8.89 -15.55
N GLY A 89 -36.48 -9.77 -14.90
CA GLY A 89 -36.97 -11.01 -15.50
C GLY A 89 -36.46 -12.30 -14.89
N ALA A 90 -37.19 -12.84 -13.91
CA ALA A 90 -37.79 -14.19 -13.97
C ALA A 90 -38.27 -14.67 -12.60
N MET A 91 -39.55 -14.44 -12.27
CA MET A 91 -40.30 -15.39 -11.46
C MET A 91 -41.78 -15.29 -11.82
N ALA A 92 -42.21 -16.14 -12.75
CA ALA A 92 -43.61 -16.47 -12.93
C ALA A 92 -44.07 -17.33 -11.74
N PRO A 93 -45.25 -17.11 -11.13
CA PRO A 93 -45.86 -18.13 -10.31
C PRO A 93 -46.54 -19.17 -11.22
N ALA A 94 -46.16 -20.43 -11.00
CA ALA A 94 -46.89 -21.58 -11.48
C ALA A 94 -48.24 -21.68 -10.75
N GLN A 95 -49.28 -21.97 -11.54
CA GLN A 95 -50.65 -22.45 -11.23
C GLN A 95 -51.21 -22.24 -9.81
#